data_AF-A0A938NRU9-F1
#
_entry.id   AF-A0A938NRU9-F1
#
_cell.length_a   1.000
_cell.length_b   1.000
_cell.length_c   1.000
_cell.angle_alpha   90.00
_cell.angle_beta   90.00
_cell.angle_gamma   90.00
#
_symmetry.space_group_name_H-M   'P 1'
#
loop_
_entity.id
_entity.type
_entity.pdbx_description
1 polymer ?
#
loop_
_entity_poly.entity_id
_entity_poly.type
_entity_poly.pdbx_seq_one_letter_code
_entity_poly.pdbx_strand_id
1 'polypeptide(L)'
;RIGEEVCVRMNQAGYSYCPGGIMAANPKWCLSLSEWKQHFKTWIQQATPQAILEMNVFLDIRCAFGNEELVHELKQYIQTLTAAHPEFLIHYATNCLHYKAPLTLFGNLKTQRQEGKNTINIKESLKPIETFARIYALKHHLPEIGTLDRIQRLQDLNILQRQTGLELHYVFNYLWNLRFYTPLLTPETLPSLTDLIDIETLTDIERQNLQNVLTKINLFQTKLSYDFLGTAG
;
A
#
# COMPACT_ATOMS: atom_id res chain seq x y z
N ARG A 1 11.12 26.07 4.97
CA ARG A 1 11.14 27.10 3.89
C ARG A 1 10.85 26.52 2.50
N ILE A 2 11.75 25.79 1.81
CA ILE A 2 11.45 25.25 0.46
C ILE A 2 10.26 24.26 0.48
N GLY A 3 10.24 23.33 1.45
CA GLY A 3 9.14 22.36 1.57
C GLY A 3 7.76 23.00 1.79
N GLU A 4 7.70 24.10 2.55
CA GLU A 4 6.48 24.90 2.72
C GLU A 4 6.04 25.52 1.39
N GLU A 5 6.96 26.17 0.66
CA GLU A 5 6.66 26.79 -0.64
C GLU A 5 6.15 25.77 -1.67
N VAL A 6 6.74 24.58 -1.73
CA VAL A 6 6.28 23.49 -2.60
C VAL A 6 4.87 23.06 -2.21
N CYS A 7 4.61 22.80 -0.93
CA CYS A 7 3.28 22.39 -0.47
C CYS A 7 2.21 23.46 -0.72
N VAL A 8 2.53 24.75 -0.54
CA VAL A 8 1.62 25.86 -0.85
C VAL A 8 1.26 25.88 -2.34
N ARG A 9 2.25 25.77 -3.23
CA ARG A 9 2.02 25.76 -4.68
C ARG A 9 1.23 24.54 -5.14
N MET A 10 1.51 23.37 -4.57
CA MET A 10 0.73 22.16 -4.85
C MET A 10 -0.73 22.31 -4.40
N ASN A 11 -0.97 22.91 -3.24
CA ASN A 11 -2.32 23.21 -2.77
C ASN A 11 -3.05 24.22 -3.67
N GLN A 12 -2.36 25.26 -4.13
CA GLN A 12 -2.91 26.20 -5.13
C GLN A 12 -3.23 25.52 -6.46
N ALA A 13 -2.49 24.47 -6.83
CA ALA A 13 -2.75 23.64 -8.01
C ALA A 13 -3.82 22.55 -7.80
N GLY A 14 -4.46 22.49 -6.63
CA GLY A 14 -5.55 21.55 -6.32
C GLY A 14 -5.14 20.27 -5.58
N TYR A 15 -3.88 20.13 -5.16
CA TYR A 15 -3.43 19.04 -4.30
C TYR A 15 -3.48 19.44 -2.82
N SER A 16 -4.57 19.08 -2.14
CA SER A 16 -4.82 19.46 -0.75
C SER A 16 -3.74 19.01 0.22
N TYR A 17 -3.56 19.77 1.31
CA TYR A 17 -2.67 19.38 2.39
C TYR A 17 -3.02 17.99 2.96
N CYS A 18 -2.00 17.16 3.20
CA CYS A 18 -2.21 15.84 3.81
C CYS A 18 -2.68 16.01 5.27
N PRO A 19 -3.85 15.46 5.66
CA PRO A 19 -4.33 15.52 7.05
C PRO A 19 -3.40 14.82 8.04
N GLY A 20 -2.67 13.80 7.58
CA GLY A 20 -1.67 13.07 8.38
C GLY A 20 -0.31 13.77 8.52
N GLY A 21 -0.15 14.97 7.94
CA GLY A 21 1.10 15.74 8.04
C GLY A 21 2.29 15.09 7.35
N ILE A 22 2.08 14.14 6.42
CA ILE A 22 3.14 13.52 5.60
C ILE A 22 3.42 14.42 4.40
N MET A 23 4.16 15.50 4.64
CA MET A 23 4.35 16.59 3.67
C MET A 23 5.77 17.16 3.81
N ALA A 24 6.33 17.64 2.70
CA ALA A 24 7.64 18.31 2.70
C ALA A 24 7.69 19.58 3.57
N ALA A 25 6.53 20.20 3.84
CA ALA A 25 6.41 21.33 4.75
C ALA A 25 6.58 20.95 6.24
N ASN A 26 6.46 19.66 6.59
CA ASN A 26 6.56 19.22 7.98
C ASN A 26 8.04 18.97 8.35
N PRO A 27 8.63 19.74 9.30
CA PRO A 27 10.02 19.59 9.69
C PRO A 27 10.37 18.18 10.19
N LYS A 28 9.40 17.41 10.70
CA LYS A 28 9.57 16.01 11.09
C LYS A 28 10.12 15.14 9.95
N TRP A 29 9.86 15.50 8.70
CA TRP A 29 10.29 14.76 7.51
C TRP A 29 11.42 15.46 6.74
N CYS A 30 11.94 16.56 7.27
CA CYS A 30 13.08 17.29 6.72
C CYS A 30 14.37 16.85 7.42
N LEU A 31 14.73 15.58 7.23
CA LEU A 31 15.79 14.92 7.98
C LEU A 31 17.05 14.73 7.13
N SER A 32 18.20 14.69 7.79
CA SER A 32 19.46 14.23 7.22
C SER A 32 19.41 12.73 6.92
N LEU A 33 20.36 12.25 6.09
CA LEU A 33 20.45 10.83 5.77
C LEU A 33 20.69 9.95 7.01
N SER A 34 21.50 10.39 7.97
CA SER A 34 21.76 9.65 9.21
C SER A 34 20.50 9.54 10.07
N GLU A 35 19.70 10.60 10.17
CA GLU A 35 18.41 10.58 10.87
C GLU A 35 17.41 9.65 10.18
N TRP A 36 17.33 9.68 8.85
CA TRP A 36 16.51 8.72 8.08
C TRP A 36 16.92 7.27 8.34
N LYS A 37 18.23 6.97 8.29
CA LYS A 37 18.74 5.64 8.64
C LYS A 37 18.35 5.24 10.06
N GLN A 38 18.44 6.15 11.02
CA GLN A 38 18.04 5.87 12.41
C GLN A 38 16.53 5.60 12.54
N HIS A 39 15.67 6.31 11.79
CA HIS A 39 14.23 6.01 11.75
C HIS A 39 13.96 4.59 11.23
N PHE A 40 14.52 4.23 10.07
CA PHE A 40 14.36 2.87 9.53
C PHE A 40 14.92 1.79 10.45
N LYS A 41 16.06 2.05 11.09
CA LYS A 41 16.62 1.18 12.14
C LYS A 41 15.61 0.93 13.25
N THR A 42 15.07 2.00 13.83
CA THR A 42 14.08 1.88 14.90
C THR A 42 12.83 1.14 14.43
N TRP A 43 12.29 1.48 13.25
CA TRP A 43 11.06 0.85 12.75
C TRP A 43 11.22 -0.64 12.49
N ILE A 44 12.31 -1.06 11.86
CA ILE A 44 12.59 -2.46 11.54
C ILE A 44 12.88 -3.26 12.81
N GLN A 45 13.65 -2.70 13.75
CA GLN A 45 13.99 -3.39 15.00
C GLN A 45 12.79 -3.53 15.96
N GLN A 46 11.92 -2.53 16.01
CA GLN A 46 10.73 -2.59 16.87
C GLN A 46 9.62 -3.44 16.25
N ALA A 47 9.45 -3.37 14.93
CA ALA A 47 8.46 -4.13 14.16
C ALA A 47 7.02 -4.07 14.72
N THR A 48 6.67 -3.01 15.45
CA THR A 48 5.31 -2.80 15.96
C THR A 48 4.36 -2.41 14.82
N PRO A 49 3.04 -2.60 14.96
CA PRO A 49 2.07 -2.16 13.96
C PRO A 49 2.23 -0.68 13.57
N GLN A 50 2.53 0.19 14.54
CA GLN A 50 2.78 1.61 14.30
C GLN A 50 4.08 1.83 13.54
N ALA A 51 5.17 1.14 13.90
CA ALA A 51 6.44 1.23 13.19
C ALA A 51 6.32 0.77 11.72
N ILE A 52 5.58 -0.32 11.47
CA ILE A 52 5.30 -0.81 10.11
C ILE A 52 4.49 0.22 9.32
N LEU A 53 3.48 0.84 9.94
CA LEU A 53 2.69 1.90 9.31
C LEU A 53 3.55 3.10 8.91
N GLU A 54 4.42 3.58 9.82
CA GLU A 54 5.32 4.70 9.56
C GLU A 54 6.35 4.35 8.48
N MET A 55 6.94 3.16 8.52
CA MET A 55 7.87 2.69 7.51
C MET A 55 7.20 2.62 6.12
N ASN A 56 5.96 2.13 6.03
CA ASN A 56 5.24 2.00 4.75
C ASN A 56 5.08 3.34 4.01
N VAL A 57 5.02 4.44 4.75
CA VAL A 57 4.91 5.78 4.16
C VAL A 57 6.17 6.14 3.36
N PHE A 58 7.33 5.66 3.79
CA PHE A 58 8.63 6.05 3.23
C PHE A 58 9.37 4.92 2.53
N LEU A 59 8.89 3.68 2.61
CA LEU A 59 9.54 2.52 1.97
C LEU A 59 9.65 2.69 0.44
N ASP A 60 8.67 3.37 -0.15
CA ASP A 60 8.57 3.61 -1.59
C ASP A 60 9.23 4.93 -2.03
N ILE A 61 10.27 5.38 -1.31
CA ILE A 61 10.96 6.63 -1.60
C ILE A 61 11.68 6.61 -2.96
N ARG A 62 11.64 7.75 -3.65
CA ARG A 62 12.36 8.04 -4.91
C ARG A 62 13.00 9.41 -4.85
N CYS A 63 14.13 9.59 -5.54
CA CYS A 63 14.68 10.91 -5.74
C CYS A 63 13.83 11.64 -6.79
N ALA A 64 13.16 12.71 -6.38
CA ALA A 64 12.45 13.59 -7.31
C ALA A 64 13.33 14.77 -7.76
N PHE A 65 14.23 15.23 -6.88
CA PHE A 65 15.17 16.31 -7.13
C PHE A 65 16.33 16.24 -6.12
N GLY A 66 17.51 16.74 -6.51
CA GLY A 66 18.69 16.80 -5.65
C GLY A 66 19.65 15.63 -5.88
N ASN A 67 20.34 15.21 -4.83
CA ASN A 67 21.34 14.14 -4.91
C ASN A 67 20.67 12.76 -4.80
N GLU A 68 20.64 12.01 -5.91
CA GLU A 68 20.06 10.66 -5.97
C GLU A 68 20.81 9.65 -5.10
N GLU A 69 22.11 9.84 -4.87
CA GLU A 69 22.94 8.95 -4.04
C GLU A 69 22.42 8.84 -2.61
N LEU A 70 21.79 9.91 -2.07
CA LEU A 70 21.20 9.87 -0.72
C LEU A 70 20.06 8.84 -0.63
N VAL A 71 19.24 8.75 -1.67
CA VAL A 71 18.13 7.79 -1.74
C VAL A 71 18.69 6.38 -1.99
N HIS A 72 19.71 6.26 -2.83
CA HIS A 72 20.39 5.00 -3.09
C HIS A 72 21.00 4.40 -1.81
N GLU A 73 21.78 5.21 -1.08
CA GLU A 73 22.43 4.81 0.17
C GLU A 73 21.41 4.44 1.26
N LEU A 74 20.28 5.17 1.34
CA LEU A 74 19.20 4.82 2.26
C LEU A 74 18.56 3.46 1.91
N LYS A 75 18.30 3.19 0.63
CA LYS A 75 17.73 1.92 0.18
C LYS A 75 18.67 0.74 0.44
N GLN A 76 19.96 0.89 0.15
CA GLN A 76 20.97 -0.12 0.49
C GLN A 76 21.03 -0.39 1.99
N TYR A 77 20.91 0.67 2.80
CA TYR A 77 20.86 0.53 4.26
C TYR A 77 19.63 -0.25 4.72
N ILE A 78 18.44 0.05 4.18
CA ILE A 78 17.20 -0.68 4.47
C ILE A 78 17.33 -2.17 4.09
N GLN A 79 17.91 -2.47 2.92
CA GLN A 79 18.15 -3.85 2.49
C GLN A 79 19.10 -4.59 3.43
N THR A 80 20.21 -3.96 3.81
CA THR A 80 21.19 -4.53 4.77
C THR A 80 20.52 -4.81 6.11
N LEU A 81 19.71 -3.86 6.59
CA LEU A 81 19.04 -3.94 7.88
C LEU A 81 17.94 -5.00 7.91
N THR A 82 17.13 -5.10 6.85
CA THR A 82 16.10 -6.14 6.72
C THR A 82 16.70 -7.54 6.57
N ALA A 83 17.87 -7.66 5.91
CA ALA A 83 18.62 -8.93 5.88
C ALA A 83 19.16 -9.33 7.26
N ALA A 84 19.56 -8.36 8.08
CA ALA A 84 20.06 -8.60 9.44
C ALA A 84 18.93 -8.89 10.46
N HIS A 85 17.69 -8.56 10.13
CA HIS A 85 16.50 -8.72 10.98
C HIS A 85 15.39 -9.49 10.25
N PRO A 86 15.59 -10.76 9.86
CA PRO A 86 14.60 -11.52 9.09
C PRO A 86 13.24 -11.68 9.80
N GLU A 87 13.22 -11.64 11.14
CA GLU A 87 12.01 -11.65 11.98
C GLU A 87 11.07 -10.47 11.68
N PHE A 88 11.62 -9.34 11.20
CA PHE A 88 10.83 -8.19 10.79
C PHE A 88 9.79 -8.56 9.73
N LEU A 89 10.15 -9.42 8.77
CA LEU A 89 9.23 -9.83 7.70
C LEU A 89 8.07 -10.68 8.24
N ILE A 90 8.27 -11.42 9.33
CA ILE A 90 7.22 -12.19 10.01
C ILE A 90 6.24 -11.22 10.69
N HIS A 91 6.74 -10.21 11.39
CA HIS A 91 5.89 -9.18 12.00
C HIS A 91 5.14 -8.37 10.95
N TYR A 92 5.79 -8.03 9.83
CA TYR A 92 5.17 -7.30 8.73
C TYR A 92 4.08 -8.14 8.06
N ALA A 93 4.33 -9.42 7.81
CA ALA A 93 3.32 -10.36 7.31
C ALA A 93 2.15 -10.49 8.29
N THR A 94 2.42 -10.68 9.58
CA THR A 94 1.38 -10.77 10.63
C THR A 94 0.48 -9.54 10.64
N ASN A 95 1.06 -8.34 10.54
CA ASN A 95 0.30 -7.10 10.47
C ASN A 95 -0.60 -7.04 9.22
N CYS A 96 -0.14 -7.56 8.08
CA CYS A 96 -0.95 -7.67 6.86
C CYS A 96 -2.15 -8.63 7.01
N LEU A 97 -2.01 -9.70 7.81
CA LEU A 97 -3.05 -10.71 8.02
C LEU A 97 -4.19 -10.24 8.95
N HIS A 98 -3.99 -9.13 9.68
CA HIS A 98 -5.05 -8.50 10.46
C HIS A 98 -6.13 -7.84 9.59
N TYR A 99 -5.81 -7.46 8.36
CA TYR A 99 -6.82 -6.98 7.42
C TYR A 99 -7.83 -8.10 7.12
N LYS A 100 -9.12 -7.76 7.16
CA LYS A 100 -10.21 -8.64 6.73
C LYS A 100 -10.93 -8.02 5.55
N ALA A 101 -11.01 -8.76 4.45
CA ALA A 101 -11.78 -8.33 3.29
C ALA A 101 -13.24 -8.02 3.71
N PRO A 102 -13.89 -7.00 3.12
CA PRO A 102 -15.26 -6.60 3.43
C PRO A 102 -16.25 -7.59 2.81
N LEU A 103 -16.21 -8.82 3.33
CA LEU A 103 -17.06 -9.94 2.95
C LEU A 103 -17.69 -10.54 4.21
N THR A 104 -18.89 -11.10 4.04
CA THR A 104 -19.57 -11.93 5.05
C THR A 104 -19.03 -13.36 5.00
N LEU A 105 -19.43 -14.20 5.97
CA LEU A 105 -19.05 -15.62 6.00
C LEU A 105 -19.52 -16.39 4.75
N PHE A 106 -20.62 -15.97 4.13
CA PHE A 106 -21.13 -16.54 2.88
C PHE A 106 -20.54 -15.88 1.63
N GLY A 107 -19.52 -15.04 1.79
CA GLY A 107 -18.83 -14.36 0.70
C GLY A 107 -19.56 -13.14 0.14
N ASN A 108 -20.72 -12.72 0.66
CA ASN A 108 -21.39 -11.49 0.19
C ASN A 108 -20.65 -10.23 0.65
N LEU A 109 -20.76 -9.13 -0.09
CA LEU A 109 -20.18 -7.83 0.29
C LEU A 109 -20.67 -7.38 1.67
N LYS A 110 -19.73 -7.00 2.55
CA LYS A 110 -19.99 -6.44 3.88
C LYS A 110 -19.70 -4.94 3.85
N THR A 111 -20.74 -4.12 3.88
CA THR A 111 -20.64 -2.67 3.81
C THR A 111 -20.63 -2.01 5.18
N GLN A 112 -20.23 -0.75 5.21
CA GLN A 112 -20.41 0.15 6.34
C GLN A 112 -21.38 1.27 5.93
N ARG A 113 -22.21 1.75 6.87
CA ARG A 113 -23.09 2.87 6.60
C ARG A 113 -22.31 4.17 6.81
N GLN A 114 -22.16 4.98 5.76
CA GLN A 114 -21.54 6.30 5.85
C GLN A 114 -22.39 7.30 5.07
N GLU A 115 -22.76 8.40 5.72
CA GLU A 115 -23.60 9.46 5.11
C GLU A 115 -24.89 8.91 4.46
N GLY A 116 -25.48 7.87 5.06
CA GLY A 116 -26.68 7.23 4.51
C GLY A 116 -26.44 6.36 3.27
N LYS A 117 -25.20 6.01 2.94
CA LYS A 117 -24.83 5.11 1.83
C LYS A 117 -24.19 3.83 2.34
N ASN A 118 -24.31 2.75 1.55
CA ASN A 118 -23.68 1.46 1.84
C ASN A 118 -22.31 1.43 1.17
N THR A 119 -21.24 1.62 1.93
CA THR A 119 -19.92 1.83 1.35
C THR A 119 -18.90 0.74 1.66
N ILE A 120 -17.92 0.61 0.76
CA ILE A 120 -16.70 -0.18 0.94
C ILE A 120 -15.49 0.74 0.77
N ASN A 121 -14.50 0.60 1.67
CA ASN A 121 -13.22 1.29 1.54
C ASN A 121 -12.27 0.54 0.60
N ILE A 122 -12.06 1.10 -0.59
CA ILE A 122 -11.22 0.51 -1.63
C ILE A 122 -9.73 0.69 -1.32
N LYS A 123 -9.34 1.82 -0.72
CA LYS A 123 -7.95 2.01 -0.30
C LYS A 123 -7.52 0.96 0.73
N GLU A 124 -8.36 0.68 1.72
CA GLU A 124 -8.10 -0.40 2.67
C GLU A 124 -8.03 -1.76 1.95
N SER A 125 -8.82 -1.97 0.91
CA SER A 125 -8.82 -3.20 0.10
C SER A 125 -7.59 -3.37 -0.81
N LEU A 126 -6.90 -2.27 -1.15
CA LEU A 126 -5.62 -2.30 -1.87
C LEU A 126 -4.44 -2.69 -0.97
N LYS A 127 -4.47 -2.31 0.32
CA LYS A 127 -3.34 -2.47 1.25
C LYS A 127 -2.76 -3.88 1.31
N PRO A 128 -3.54 -4.98 1.33
CA PRO A 128 -2.98 -6.32 1.39
C PRO A 128 -2.12 -6.66 0.17
N ILE A 129 -2.50 -6.20 -1.02
CA ILE A 129 -1.78 -6.47 -2.27
C ILE A 129 -0.48 -5.66 -2.31
N GLU A 130 -0.53 -4.39 -1.92
CA GLU A 130 0.66 -3.56 -1.81
C GLU A 130 1.64 -4.11 -0.77
N THR A 131 1.11 -4.55 0.37
CA THR A 131 1.92 -5.10 1.47
C THR A 131 2.51 -6.46 1.08
N PHE A 132 1.74 -7.33 0.42
CA PHE A 132 2.25 -8.56 -0.17
C PHE A 132 3.43 -8.27 -1.09
N ALA A 133 3.27 -7.37 -2.07
CA ALA A 133 4.35 -7.03 -3.00
C ALA A 133 5.57 -6.45 -2.28
N ARG A 134 5.39 -5.56 -1.30
CA ARG A 134 6.47 -4.96 -0.49
C ARG A 134 7.24 -6.03 0.31
N ILE A 135 6.55 -6.95 0.98
CA ILE A 135 7.17 -8.00 1.79
C ILE A 135 8.05 -8.91 0.92
N TYR A 136 7.54 -9.38 -0.22
CA TYR A 136 8.34 -10.21 -1.13
C TYR A 136 9.48 -9.42 -1.78
N ALA A 137 9.26 -8.15 -2.12
CA ALA A 137 10.33 -7.30 -2.63
C ALA A 137 11.48 -7.14 -1.62
N LEU A 138 11.15 -6.92 -0.34
CA LEU A 138 12.15 -6.86 0.73
C LEU A 138 12.88 -8.20 0.91
N LYS A 139 12.14 -9.31 0.96
CA LYS A 139 12.70 -10.66 1.11
C LYS A 139 13.71 -11.01 0.01
N HIS A 140 13.47 -10.54 -1.21
CA HIS A 140 14.28 -10.86 -2.38
C HIS A 140 15.16 -9.69 -2.85
N HIS A 141 15.31 -8.66 -2.04
CA HIS A 141 16.15 -7.48 -2.30
C HIS A 141 15.86 -6.78 -3.64
N LEU A 142 14.57 -6.71 -3.98
CA LEU A 142 14.09 -6.12 -5.22
C LEU A 142 14.09 -4.57 -5.14
N PRO A 143 14.66 -3.85 -6.12
CA PRO A 143 14.73 -2.39 -6.10
C PRO A 143 13.40 -1.70 -6.50
N GLU A 144 12.45 -2.45 -7.05
CA GLU A 144 11.19 -1.95 -7.57
C GLU A 144 10.36 -1.26 -6.46
N ILE A 145 9.77 -0.12 -6.83
CA ILE A 145 8.96 0.71 -5.93
C ILE A 145 7.47 0.48 -6.17
N GLY A 146 7.05 0.36 -7.44
CA GLY A 146 5.66 0.16 -7.80
C GLY A 146 5.17 -1.24 -7.44
N THR A 147 3.94 -1.35 -6.93
CA THR A 147 3.31 -2.64 -6.60
C THR A 147 3.28 -3.57 -7.82
N LEU A 148 2.88 -3.08 -8.99
CA LEU A 148 2.81 -3.90 -10.21
C LEU A 148 4.20 -4.28 -10.74
N ASP A 149 5.19 -3.39 -10.64
CA ASP A 149 6.57 -3.66 -11.03
C ASP A 149 7.17 -4.77 -10.14
N ARG A 150 6.91 -4.71 -8.82
CA ARG A 150 7.29 -5.77 -7.88
C ARG A 150 6.66 -7.11 -8.25
N ILE A 151 5.35 -7.13 -8.53
CA ILE A 151 4.65 -8.36 -8.92
C ILE A 151 5.26 -8.95 -10.20
N GLN A 152 5.49 -8.10 -11.21
CA GLN A 152 6.12 -8.52 -12.46
C GLN A 152 7.52 -9.09 -12.22
N ARG A 153 8.35 -8.38 -11.45
CA ARG A 153 9.71 -8.83 -11.12
C ARG A 153 9.72 -10.17 -10.38
N LEU A 154 8.78 -10.39 -9.47
CA LEU A 154 8.62 -11.66 -8.75
C LEU A 154 8.23 -12.81 -9.69
N GLN A 155 7.46 -12.54 -10.75
CA GLN A 155 7.16 -13.53 -11.78
C GLN A 155 8.38 -13.83 -12.66
N ASP A 156 9.12 -12.80 -13.09
CA ASP A 156 10.31 -12.96 -13.93
C ASP A 156 11.39 -13.81 -13.24
N LEU A 157 11.47 -13.72 -11.91
CA LEU A 157 12.38 -14.50 -11.06
C LEU A 157 11.81 -15.86 -10.65
N ASN A 158 10.62 -16.26 -11.11
CA ASN A 158 9.90 -17.48 -10.75
C ASN A 158 9.62 -17.64 -9.24
N ILE A 159 9.65 -16.55 -8.47
CA ILE A 159 9.26 -16.53 -7.05
C ILE A 159 7.75 -16.63 -6.92
N LEU A 160 7.05 -15.99 -7.86
CA LEU A 160 5.60 -16.00 -7.96
C LEU A 160 5.17 -16.74 -9.23
N GLN A 161 4.24 -17.68 -9.10
CA GLN A 161 3.70 -18.37 -10.26
C GLN A 161 3.03 -17.37 -11.20
N ARG A 162 3.17 -17.59 -12.51
CA ARG A 162 2.61 -16.72 -13.56
C ARG A 162 1.13 -16.42 -13.31
N GLN A 163 0.33 -17.45 -13.02
CA GLN A 163 -1.11 -17.29 -12.79
C GLN A 163 -1.42 -16.42 -11.57
N THR A 164 -0.70 -16.63 -10.45
CA THR A 164 -0.89 -15.80 -9.24
C THR A 164 -0.54 -14.34 -9.48
N GLY A 165 0.53 -14.06 -10.23
CA GLY A 165 0.88 -12.69 -10.58
C GLY A 165 -0.17 -12.03 -11.48
N LEU A 166 -0.70 -12.74 -12.49
CA LEU A 166 -1.81 -12.23 -13.31
C LEU A 166 -3.06 -11.90 -12.47
N GLU A 167 -3.40 -12.75 -11.49
CA GLU A 167 -4.50 -12.47 -10.57
C GLU A 167 -4.23 -11.23 -9.71
N LEU A 168 -3.01 -11.07 -9.17
CA LEU A 168 -2.62 -9.88 -8.39
C LEU A 168 -2.68 -8.60 -9.24
N HIS A 169 -2.18 -8.63 -10.47
CA HIS A 169 -2.30 -7.50 -11.42
C HIS A 169 -3.75 -7.13 -11.69
N TYR A 170 -4.61 -8.13 -11.94
CA TYR A 170 -6.03 -7.89 -12.19
C TYR A 170 -6.74 -7.27 -10.98
N VAL A 171 -6.58 -7.87 -9.80
CA VAL A 171 -7.20 -7.40 -8.55
C VAL A 171 -6.75 -5.98 -8.22
N PHE A 172 -5.44 -5.70 -8.32
CA PHE A 172 -4.90 -4.36 -8.05
C PHE A 172 -5.45 -3.31 -9.02
N ASN A 173 -5.42 -3.59 -10.33
CA ASN A 173 -5.91 -2.65 -11.34
C ASN A 173 -7.42 -2.43 -11.24
N TYR A 174 -8.20 -3.47 -10.96
CA TYR A 174 -9.65 -3.33 -10.78
C TYR A 174 -9.99 -2.42 -9.58
N LEU A 175 -9.36 -2.65 -8.43
CA LEU A 175 -9.57 -1.80 -7.25
C LEU A 175 -9.09 -0.37 -7.48
N TRP A 176 -7.95 -0.17 -8.16
CA TRP A 176 -7.50 1.17 -8.51
C TRP A 176 -8.46 1.89 -9.48
N ASN A 177 -8.97 1.19 -10.49
CA ASN A 177 -9.97 1.73 -11.40
C ASN A 177 -11.21 2.19 -10.62
N LEU A 178 -11.76 1.33 -9.77
CA LEU A 178 -12.87 1.67 -8.89
C LEU A 178 -12.59 2.93 -8.04
N ARG A 179 -11.38 3.04 -7.47
CA ARG A 179 -10.95 4.21 -6.70
C ARG A 179 -10.87 5.50 -7.53
N PHE A 180 -10.45 5.42 -8.80
CA PHE A 180 -10.31 6.58 -9.69
C PHE A 180 -11.61 6.98 -10.41
N TYR A 181 -12.50 6.04 -10.72
CA TYR A 181 -13.75 6.32 -11.43
C TYR A 181 -14.82 6.94 -10.52
N THR A 182 -14.80 6.65 -9.22
CA THR A 182 -15.78 7.16 -8.25
C THR A 182 -15.79 8.71 -8.14
N PRO A 183 -14.63 9.40 -8.14
CA PRO A 183 -14.53 10.86 -8.23
C PRO A 183 -15.15 11.50 -9.49
N LEU A 184 -15.02 10.89 -10.67
CA LEU A 184 -15.33 11.56 -11.95
C LEU A 184 -16.82 11.81 -12.21
N LEU A 185 -17.70 11.28 -11.37
CA LEU A 185 -19.16 11.41 -11.49
C LEU A 185 -19.75 12.61 -10.72
N THR A 186 -18.95 13.35 -9.95
CA THR A 186 -19.40 14.57 -9.24
C THR A 186 -18.93 15.83 -9.98
N PRO A 187 -19.84 16.66 -10.54
CA PRO A 187 -19.46 17.64 -11.57
C PRO A 187 -18.85 18.97 -11.08
N GLU A 188 -18.77 19.27 -9.79
CA GLU A 188 -18.70 20.69 -9.35
C GLU A 188 -17.48 21.10 -8.52
N THR A 189 -16.54 20.22 -8.22
CA THR A 189 -15.21 20.57 -7.67
C THR A 189 -14.28 19.41 -7.98
N LEU A 190 -12.95 19.63 -8.04
CA LEU A 190 -11.98 18.52 -7.99
C LEU A 190 -12.40 17.63 -6.82
N PRO A 191 -12.95 16.43 -7.08
CA PRO A 191 -13.60 15.67 -6.04
C PRO A 191 -12.52 15.36 -5.01
N SER A 192 -12.83 15.55 -3.73
CA SER A 192 -12.01 14.92 -2.70
C SER A 192 -11.98 13.44 -3.04
N LEU A 193 -10.80 12.90 -3.32
CA LEU A 193 -10.60 11.46 -3.57
C LEU A 193 -11.22 10.70 -2.40
N THR A 194 -12.45 10.24 -2.55
CA THR A 194 -13.10 9.40 -1.56
C THR A 194 -12.57 7.99 -1.79
N ASP A 195 -12.02 7.40 -0.75
CA ASP A 195 -11.61 6.00 -0.78
C ASP A 195 -12.81 5.06 -0.63
N LEU A 196 -14.03 5.60 -0.52
CA LEU A 196 -15.27 4.89 -0.29
C LEU A 196 -16.12 4.82 -1.55
N ILE A 197 -16.56 3.62 -1.88
CA ILE A 197 -17.50 3.36 -2.97
C ILE A 197 -18.84 2.98 -2.39
N ASP A 198 -19.88 3.66 -2.83
CA ASP A 198 -21.25 3.25 -2.62
C ASP A 198 -21.58 2.05 -3.51
N ILE A 199 -21.89 0.91 -2.91
CA ILE A 199 -22.17 -0.32 -3.67
C ILE A 199 -23.47 -0.24 -4.48
N GLU A 200 -24.34 0.72 -4.15
CA GLU A 200 -25.63 0.91 -4.84
C GLU A 200 -25.44 1.59 -6.21
N THR A 201 -24.30 2.25 -6.44
CA THR A 201 -23.97 2.86 -7.75
C THR A 201 -23.38 1.88 -8.75
N LEU A 202 -22.97 0.69 -8.30
CA LEU A 202 -22.42 -0.37 -9.14
C LEU A 202 -23.54 -1.21 -9.77
N THR A 203 -23.35 -1.61 -11.02
CA THR A 203 -24.18 -2.62 -11.69
C THR A 203 -24.06 -3.98 -10.99
N ASP A 204 -25.00 -4.90 -11.25
CA ASP A 204 -24.94 -6.26 -10.71
C ASP A 204 -23.66 -7.00 -11.10
N ILE A 205 -23.20 -6.80 -12.34
CA ILE A 205 -21.96 -7.40 -12.85
C ILE A 205 -20.76 -6.84 -12.09
N GLU A 206 -20.70 -5.53 -11.88
CA GLU A 206 -19.61 -4.90 -11.12
C GLU A 206 -19.62 -5.32 -9.65
N ARG A 207 -20.79 -5.42 -9.02
CA ARG A 207 -20.90 -5.93 -7.64
C ARG A 207 -20.40 -7.36 -7.52
N GLN A 208 -20.81 -8.23 -8.44
CA GLN A 208 -20.33 -9.62 -8.46
C GLN A 208 -18.82 -9.69 -8.71
N ASN A 209 -18.29 -8.84 -9.60
CA ASN A 209 -16.86 -8.79 -9.86
C ASN A 209 -16.07 -8.29 -8.64
N LEU A 210 -16.55 -7.25 -7.96
CA LEU A 210 -15.98 -6.75 -6.72
C LEU A 210 -15.94 -7.85 -5.64
N GLN A 211 -17.03 -8.60 -5.49
CA GLN A 211 -17.09 -9.75 -4.59
C GLN A 211 -16.01 -10.79 -4.91
N ASN A 212 -15.84 -11.13 -6.20
CA ASN A 212 -14.83 -12.09 -6.66
C ASN A 212 -13.41 -11.57 -6.40
N VAL A 213 -13.15 -10.30 -6.70
CA VAL A 213 -11.86 -9.62 -6.48
C VAL A 213 -11.49 -9.60 -5.01
N LEU A 214 -12.41 -9.22 -4.13
CA LEU A 214 -12.18 -9.20 -2.69
C LEU A 214 -11.94 -10.60 -2.11
N THR A 215 -12.57 -11.63 -2.69
CA THR A 215 -12.34 -13.02 -2.29
C THR A 215 -10.90 -13.45 -2.60
N LYS A 216 -10.32 -12.98 -3.71
CA LYS A 216 -8.93 -13.29 -4.08
C LYS A 216 -7.89 -12.74 -3.11
N ILE A 217 -8.19 -11.64 -2.41
CA ILE A 217 -7.31 -11.08 -1.37
C ILE A 217 -6.99 -12.13 -0.30
N ASN A 218 -7.97 -12.93 0.10
CA ASN A 218 -7.78 -13.98 1.10
C ASN A 218 -6.75 -15.04 0.65
N LEU A 219 -6.74 -15.40 -0.64
CA LEU A 219 -5.77 -16.36 -1.17
C LEU A 219 -4.33 -15.85 -1.06
N PHE A 220 -4.12 -14.55 -1.31
CA PHE A 220 -2.80 -13.92 -1.18
C PHE A 220 -2.36 -13.85 0.29
N GLN A 221 -3.30 -13.59 1.20
CA GLN A 221 -3.06 -13.66 2.64
C GLN A 221 -2.74 -15.09 3.10
N THR A 222 -3.41 -16.12 2.59
CA THR A 222 -3.07 -17.52 2.88
C THR A 222 -1.65 -17.85 2.43
N LYS A 223 -1.24 -17.43 1.23
CA LYS A 223 0.15 -17.60 0.76
C LYS A 223 1.14 -16.89 1.67
N LEU A 224 0.84 -15.65 2.06
CA LEU A 224 1.69 -14.88 2.97
C LEU A 224 1.82 -15.57 4.34
N SER A 225 0.71 -16.11 4.87
CA SER A 225 0.70 -16.89 6.11
C SER A 225 1.58 -18.13 6.01
N TYR A 226 1.45 -18.90 4.93
CA TYR A 226 2.25 -20.10 4.73
C TYR A 226 3.75 -19.78 4.60
N ASP A 227 4.12 -18.81 3.76
CA ASP A 227 5.52 -18.50 3.44
C ASP A 227 6.30 -17.81 4.57
N PHE A 228 5.62 -17.16 5.52
CA PHE A 228 6.25 -16.36 6.59
C PHE A 228 5.93 -16.82 8.00
N LEU A 229 4.76 -17.43 8.24
CA LEU A 229 4.34 -17.89 9.57
C LEU A 229 4.36 -19.44 9.66
N GLY A 230 4.49 -20.15 8.55
CA GLY A 230 4.47 -21.63 8.52
C GLY A 230 3.11 -22.23 8.84
N THR A 231 2.06 -21.41 8.89
CA THR A 231 0.67 -21.83 9.10
C THR A 231 -0.10 -21.71 7.80
N ALA A 232 -0.78 -22.80 7.40
CA ALA A 232 -1.87 -22.67 6.45
C ALA A 232 -2.97 -21.86 7.16
N GLY A 233 -3.23 -20.65 6.65
CA GLY A 233 -4.26 -19.75 7.19
C GLY A 233 -5.67 -20.31 7.12
#